data_AF-A0A4R3LGP2-F1
#
_entry.id   AF-A0A4R3LGP2-F1
#
_cell.length_a   1.000
_cell.length_b   1.000
_cell.length_c   1.000
_cell.angle_alpha   90.00
_cell.angle_beta   90.00
_cell.angle_gamma   90.00
#
_symmetry.space_group_name_H-M   'P 1'
#
loop_
_entity.id
_entity.type
_entity.pdbx_description
1 polymer ?
#
loop_
_entity_poly.entity_id
_entity_poly.type
_entity_poly.pdbx_seq_one_letter_code
_entity_poly.pdbx_strand_id
1 'polypeptide(L)'
;MRNILFALVVVATSAMPNTSQACDWTTGAREQHVFLSWDGKAVTDWVVASDSIKAVTLPNGFALGVKIEEPEPEKYVELSNKLQHVPETVKISLFDLSNGKPRPLTHTYGGTNSLQGYGAQGGADRVDELGTPGVLLTLLKPVCSQQGAVASAR
;
A
#
# COMPACT_ATOMS: atom_id res chain seq x y z
N MET A 1 -34.23 -57.17 -17.25
CA MET A 1 -35.11 -56.09 -16.77
C MET A 1 -34.23 -54.91 -16.35
N ARG A 2 -34.58 -53.70 -16.82
CA ARG A 2 -33.94 -52.41 -16.53
C ARG A 2 -33.95 -52.12 -15.02
N ASN A 3 -32.95 -51.40 -14.53
CA ASN A 3 -33.16 -50.16 -13.76
C ASN A 3 -31.88 -49.32 -13.70
N ILE A 4 -31.92 -48.21 -14.43
CA ILE A 4 -30.96 -47.12 -14.45
C ILE A 4 -31.39 -46.18 -13.33
N LEU A 5 -30.55 -45.94 -12.32
CA LEU A 5 -30.74 -44.85 -11.36
C LEU A 5 -29.76 -43.73 -11.69
N PHE A 6 -30.34 -42.62 -12.17
CA PHE A 6 -29.70 -41.32 -12.31
C PHE A 6 -29.40 -40.74 -10.93
N ALA A 7 -28.16 -40.31 -10.68
CA ALA A 7 -27.83 -39.46 -9.54
C ALA A 7 -27.33 -38.09 -10.06
N LEU A 8 -27.96 -37.06 -9.51
CA LEU A 8 -27.89 -35.64 -9.84
C LEU A 8 -26.47 -35.08 -9.63
N VAL A 9 -25.88 -34.48 -10.66
CA VAL A 9 -24.66 -33.66 -10.53
C VAL A 9 -25.09 -32.24 -10.16
N VAL A 10 -24.85 -31.82 -8.92
CA VAL A 10 -25.03 -30.43 -8.48
C VAL A 10 -23.81 -29.63 -8.95
N VAL A 11 -23.99 -28.84 -10.02
CA VAL A 11 -22.97 -27.90 -10.51
C VAL A 11 -23.02 -26.66 -9.60
N ALA A 12 -22.07 -26.56 -8.67
CA ALA A 12 -21.86 -25.35 -7.89
C ALA A 12 -21.30 -24.25 -8.80
N THR A 13 -22.12 -23.25 -9.12
CA THR A 13 -21.70 -22.06 -9.86
C THR A 13 -20.72 -21.26 -9.03
N SER A 14 -19.45 -21.30 -9.41
CA SER A 14 -18.41 -20.41 -8.90
C SER A 14 -18.74 -18.97 -9.31
N ALA A 15 -19.25 -18.17 -8.37
CA ALA A 15 -19.33 -16.73 -8.53
C ALA A 15 -17.91 -16.19 -8.74
N MET A 16 -17.61 -15.73 -9.95
CA MET A 16 -16.34 -15.07 -10.25
C MET A 16 -16.28 -13.74 -9.48
N PRO A 17 -15.14 -13.39 -8.86
CA PRO A 17 -15.04 -12.22 -8.03
C PRO A 17 -15.16 -10.94 -8.85
N ASN A 18 -15.82 -9.94 -8.25
CA ASN A 18 -15.91 -8.58 -8.76
C ASN A 18 -14.51 -8.06 -9.08
N THR A 19 -14.32 -7.56 -10.30
CA THR A 19 -13.16 -6.75 -10.64
C THR A 19 -13.16 -5.53 -9.72
N SER A 20 -12.30 -5.51 -8.69
CA SER A 20 -12.10 -4.29 -7.92
C SER A 20 -11.46 -3.27 -8.85
N GLN A 21 -12.22 -2.23 -9.21
CA GLN A 21 -11.67 -1.11 -9.94
C GLN A 21 -10.87 -0.28 -8.96
N ALA A 22 -9.61 0.02 -9.28
CA ALA A 22 -8.72 0.79 -8.41
C ALA A 22 -9.15 2.26 -8.21
N CYS A 23 -10.20 2.69 -8.92
CA CYS A 23 -10.90 3.95 -8.71
C CYS A 23 -12.42 3.76 -8.87
N ASP A 24 -13.18 4.38 -7.97
CA ASP A 24 -14.62 4.59 -8.13
C ASP A 24 -14.86 5.88 -8.91
N TRP A 25 -15.39 5.75 -10.12
CA TRP A 25 -15.71 6.84 -11.03
C TRP A 25 -16.82 7.78 -10.56
N THR A 26 -17.70 7.29 -9.69
CA THR A 26 -18.84 8.05 -9.18
C THR A 26 -18.40 8.97 -8.06
N THR A 27 -17.55 8.46 -7.17
CA THR A 27 -17.11 9.19 -5.96
C THR A 27 -15.73 9.83 -6.10
N GLY A 28 -14.93 9.39 -7.08
CA GLY A 28 -13.51 9.75 -7.20
C GLY A 28 -12.62 9.07 -6.15
N ALA A 29 -13.16 8.11 -5.37
CA ALA A 29 -12.39 7.37 -4.38
C ALA A 29 -11.32 6.52 -5.08
N ARG A 30 -10.12 6.54 -4.52
CA ARG A 30 -8.93 5.87 -5.07
C ARG A 30 -8.22 5.11 -3.97
N GLU A 31 -7.82 3.89 -4.28
CA GLU A 31 -7.09 3.03 -3.36
C GLU A 31 -5.60 3.40 -3.35
N GLN A 32 -4.97 3.40 -2.17
CA GLN A 32 -3.53 3.54 -2.05
C GLN A 32 -2.91 2.13 -2.07
N HIS A 33 -2.08 1.85 -3.05
CA HIS A 33 -1.27 0.65 -3.14
C HIS A 33 0.13 0.90 -2.56
N VAL A 34 0.68 -0.12 -1.91
CA VAL A 34 2.04 -0.11 -1.38
C VAL A 34 2.73 -1.39 -1.82
N PHE A 35 3.93 -1.25 -2.37
CA PHE A 35 4.82 -2.36 -2.69
C PHE A 35 6.07 -2.24 -1.81
N LEU A 36 6.28 -3.22 -0.94
CA LEU A 36 7.46 -3.31 -0.09
C LEU A 36 8.51 -4.17 -0.78
N SER A 37 9.73 -3.65 -0.85
CA SER A 37 10.91 -4.39 -1.29
C SER A 37 12.04 -4.31 -0.28
N TRP A 38 12.90 -5.32 -0.30
CA TRP A 38 14.12 -5.42 0.49
C TRP A 38 15.24 -5.85 -0.46
N ASP A 39 16.34 -5.10 -0.50
CA ASP A 39 17.47 -5.37 -1.42
C ASP A 39 17.02 -5.47 -2.90
N GLY A 40 16.11 -4.58 -3.31
CA GLY A 40 15.53 -4.57 -4.65
C GLY A 40 14.58 -5.74 -4.97
N LYS A 41 14.37 -6.68 -4.04
CA LYS A 41 13.46 -7.82 -4.21
C LYS A 41 12.11 -7.52 -3.57
N ALA A 42 11.03 -7.82 -4.29
CA ALA A 42 9.68 -7.69 -3.76
C ALA A 42 9.49 -8.61 -2.55
N VAL A 43 8.92 -8.05 -1.47
CA VAL A 43 8.58 -8.79 -0.24
C VAL A 43 7.08 -9.03 -0.19
N THR A 44 6.28 -7.96 -0.33
CA THR A 44 4.81 -8.04 -0.32
C THR A 44 4.24 -6.73 -0.90
N ASP A 45 3.00 -6.80 -1.36
CA ASP A 45 2.19 -5.64 -1.71
C ASP A 45 0.83 -5.70 -0.99
N TRP A 46 0.19 -4.54 -0.85
CA TRP A 46 -1.17 -4.45 -0.32
C TRP A 46 -1.87 -3.15 -0.71
N VAL A 47 -3.20 -3.18 -0.63
CA VAL A 47 -4.05 -1.99 -0.61
C VAL A 47 -4.17 -1.51 0.83
N VAL A 48 -3.91 -0.23 1.07
CA VAL A 48 -4.02 0.38 2.40
C VAL A 48 -5.48 0.40 2.84
N ALA A 49 -5.77 -0.29 3.94
CA ALA A 49 -7.02 -0.13 4.67
C ALA A 49 -6.83 0.94 5.76
N SER A 50 -7.82 1.82 5.93
CA SER A 50 -7.80 2.88 6.95
C SER A 50 -7.39 2.33 8.32
N ASP A 51 -6.46 3.02 8.97
CA ASP A 51 -6.06 2.79 10.36
C ASP A 51 -5.46 1.42 10.71
N SER A 52 -5.08 0.62 9.71
CA SER A 52 -4.49 -0.69 9.93
C SER A 52 -2.96 -0.67 9.85
N ILE A 53 -2.30 -1.42 10.74
CA ILE A 53 -0.86 -1.72 10.64
C ILE A 53 -0.71 -2.99 9.80
N LYS A 54 -0.01 -2.88 8.65
CA LYS A 54 0.45 -4.03 7.89
C LYS A 54 1.68 -4.62 8.58
N ALA A 55 1.51 -5.82 9.14
CA ALA A 55 2.63 -6.60 9.67
C ALA A 55 3.33 -7.38 8.54
N VAL A 56 4.67 -7.37 8.55
CA VAL A 56 5.52 -8.08 7.60
C VAL A 56 6.77 -8.60 8.32
N THR A 57 7.12 -9.87 8.10
CA THR A 57 8.42 -10.40 8.51
C THR A 57 9.40 -10.23 7.36
N LEU A 58 10.48 -9.46 7.60
CA LEU A 58 11.50 -9.17 6.61
C LEU A 58 12.46 -10.37 6.43
N PRO A 59 13.24 -10.42 5.33
CA PRO A 59 14.19 -11.52 5.09
C PRO A 59 15.24 -11.72 6.18
N ASN A 60 15.56 -10.68 6.97
CA ASN A 60 16.47 -10.77 8.13
C ASN A 60 15.77 -11.23 9.42
N GLY A 61 14.48 -11.59 9.37
CA GLY A 61 13.67 -12.01 10.52
C GLY A 61 13.04 -10.87 11.32
N PHE A 62 13.31 -9.61 10.97
CA PHE A 62 12.73 -8.46 11.67
C PHE A 62 11.20 -8.38 11.43
N ALA A 63 10.43 -8.19 12.50
CA ALA A 63 8.98 -8.04 12.42
C ALA A 63 8.61 -6.55 12.25
N LEU A 64 8.42 -6.12 11.01
CA LEU A 64 8.08 -4.74 10.65
C LEU A 64 6.56 -4.52 10.65
N GLY A 65 6.11 -3.43 11.23
CA GLY A 65 4.78 -2.86 11.04
C GLY A 65 4.85 -1.61 10.18
N VAL A 66 3.96 -1.50 9.19
CA VAL A 66 3.82 -0.31 8.34
C VAL A 66 2.39 0.21 8.44
N LYS A 67 2.22 1.48 8.84
CA LYS A 67 0.93 2.18 8.79
C LYS A 67 1.03 3.31 7.78
N ILE A 68 0.06 3.35 6.87
CA ILE A 68 -0.13 4.46 5.93
C ILE A 68 -1.47 5.10 6.26
N GLU A 69 -1.46 6.39 6.53
CA GLU A 69 -2.65 7.14 6.95
C GLU A 69 -2.73 8.50 6.28
N GLU A 70 -3.91 9.11 6.29
CA GLU A 70 -4.05 10.50 5.86
C GLU A 70 -3.27 11.40 6.82
N PRO A 71 -2.53 12.40 6.30
CA PRO A 71 -1.87 13.39 7.14
C PRO A 71 -2.90 14.19 7.94
N GLU A 72 -2.49 14.63 9.12
CA GLU A 72 -3.26 15.56 9.94
C GLU A 72 -3.53 16.86 9.16
N PRO A 73 -4.70 17.51 9.31
CA PRO A 73 -5.05 18.73 8.57
C PRO A 73 -4.00 19.85 8.72
N GLU A 74 -3.38 19.96 9.88
CA GLU A 74 -2.33 20.93 10.18
C GLU A 74 -1.10 20.73 9.28
N LYS A 75 -0.84 19.49 8.84
CA LYS A 75 0.27 19.20 7.94
C LYS A 75 0.06 19.81 6.57
N TYR A 76 -1.17 19.78 6.05
CA TYR A 76 -1.49 20.43 4.78
C TYR A 76 -1.34 21.95 4.86
N VAL A 77 -1.72 22.56 6.00
CA VAL A 77 -1.49 23.99 6.27
C VAL A 77 0.01 24.28 6.25
N GLU A 78 0.83 23.50 6.96
CA GLU A 78 2.28 23.64 6.96
C GLU A 78 2.89 23.56 5.55
N LEU A 79 2.46 22.57 4.75
CA LEU A 79 2.93 22.40 3.38
C LEU A 79 2.49 23.55 2.46
N SER A 80 1.26 24.05 2.63
CA SER A 80 0.74 25.18 1.83
C SER A 80 1.51 26.48 2.05
N ASN A 81 2.11 26.65 3.23
CA ASN A 81 2.96 27.80 3.53
C ASN A 81 4.37 27.70 2.90
N LYS A 82 4.79 26.49 2.51
CA LYS A 82 6.13 26.20 1.99
C LYS A 82 6.15 25.94 0.48
N LEU A 83 5.04 25.46 -0.08
CA LEU A 83 4.94 24.99 -1.46
C LEU A 83 3.80 25.73 -2.18
N GLN A 84 4.06 26.17 -3.41
CA GLN A 84 3.03 26.77 -4.26
C GLN A 84 1.91 25.77 -4.62
N HIS A 85 2.27 24.50 -4.76
CA HIS A 85 1.34 23.41 -5.03
C HIS A 85 1.62 22.28 -4.05
N VAL A 86 0.63 21.95 -3.22
CA VAL A 86 0.74 20.87 -2.23
C VAL A 86 0.35 19.56 -2.90
N PRO A 87 1.28 18.59 -3.02
CA PRO A 87 0.94 17.29 -3.56
C PRO A 87 0.05 16.50 -2.59
N GLU A 88 -0.72 15.57 -3.11
CA GLU A 88 -1.42 14.59 -2.30
C GLU A 88 -0.38 13.75 -1.52
N THR A 89 -0.52 13.73 -0.19
CA THR A 89 0.50 13.22 0.73
C THR A 89 -0.11 12.19 1.67
N VAL A 90 0.70 11.25 2.13
CA VAL A 90 0.37 10.29 3.20
C VAL A 90 1.36 10.39 4.33
N LYS A 91 0.90 10.08 5.53
CA LYS A 91 1.76 9.84 6.68
C LYS A 91 2.15 8.36 6.70
N ILE A 92 3.45 8.11 6.89
CA ILE A 92 4.04 6.78 6.87
C ILE A 92 4.68 6.55 8.22
N SER A 93 4.17 5.59 8.98
CA SER A 93 4.67 5.24 10.31
C SER A 93 5.20 3.81 10.30
N LEU A 94 6.44 3.63 10.77
CA LEU A 94 7.06 2.32 10.91
C LEU A 94 7.11 1.87 12.36
N PHE A 95 6.93 0.57 12.59
CA PHE A 95 6.89 -0.02 13.93
C PHE A 95 7.73 -1.30 13.98
N ASP A 96 8.33 -1.55 15.13
CA ASP A 96 8.87 -2.85 15.51
C ASP A 96 7.77 -3.66 16.20
N LEU A 97 7.48 -4.84 15.67
CA LEU A 97 6.45 -5.75 16.16
C LEU A 97 7.03 -6.97 16.89
N SER A 98 8.35 -7.04 17.08
CA SER A 98 9.04 -8.23 17.59
C SER A 98 8.65 -8.59 19.02
N ASN A 99 8.16 -7.62 19.81
CA ASN A 99 7.84 -7.78 21.23
C ASN A 99 6.32 -7.82 21.52
N GLY A 100 5.49 -8.12 20.51
CA GLY A 100 4.03 -8.27 20.67
C GLY A 100 3.22 -6.98 20.86
N LYS A 101 3.88 -5.85 21.16
CA LYS A 101 3.29 -4.50 21.11
C LYS A 101 4.02 -3.66 20.06
N PRO A 102 3.30 -2.92 19.19
CA PRO A 102 3.94 -2.03 18.22
C PRO A 102 4.77 -0.94 18.92
N ARG A 103 6.08 -0.95 18.69
CA ARG A 103 7.00 0.11 19.13
C ARG A 103 7.29 1.03 17.94
N PRO A 104 6.96 2.34 18.02
CA PRO A 104 7.26 3.27 16.93
C PRO A 104 8.76 3.32 16.64
N LEU A 105 9.12 3.30 15.36
CA LEU A 105 10.49 3.47 14.85
C LEU A 105 10.68 4.86 14.27
N THR A 106 9.82 5.24 13.32
CA THR A 106 9.84 6.55 12.65
C THR A 106 8.44 6.92 12.14
N HIS A 107 8.23 8.20 11.88
CA HIS A 107 7.13 8.70 11.07
C HIS A 107 7.63 9.75 10.07
N THR A 108 7.13 9.69 8.84
CA THR A 108 7.47 10.62 7.75
C THR A 108 6.23 10.96 6.93
N TYR A 109 6.35 11.96 6.06
CA TYR A 109 5.32 12.32 5.09
C TYR A 109 5.88 12.18 3.69
N GLY A 110 5.15 11.48 2.82
CA GLY A 110 5.55 11.24 1.43
C GLY A 110 4.37 11.40 0.48
N GLY A 111 4.66 11.71 -0.79
CA GLY A 111 3.61 11.79 -1.81
C GLY A 111 2.91 10.44 -2.01
N THR A 112 1.63 10.44 -2.37
CA THR A 112 0.86 9.20 -2.64
C THR A 112 1.40 8.36 -3.81
N ASN A 113 2.18 9.00 -4.68
CA ASN A 113 2.90 8.38 -5.81
C ASN A 113 4.40 8.66 -5.66
N SER A 114 5.11 7.84 -4.90
CA SER A 114 6.51 8.10 -4.55
C SER A 114 7.29 6.85 -4.13
N LEU A 115 8.61 6.98 -4.06
CA LEU A 115 9.53 5.98 -3.52
C LEU A 115 10.05 6.44 -2.16
N GLN A 116 9.90 5.60 -1.13
CA GLN A 116 10.26 5.94 0.25
C GLN A 116 11.18 4.86 0.83
N GLY A 117 12.46 5.18 0.98
CA GLY A 117 13.49 4.27 1.52
C GLY A 117 13.70 4.46 3.01
N TYR A 118 13.83 3.36 3.76
CA TYR A 118 14.11 3.37 5.19
C TYR A 118 15.18 2.33 5.52
N GLY A 119 16.25 2.75 6.18
CA GLY A 119 17.34 1.86 6.58
C GLY A 119 18.40 2.60 7.38
N ALA A 120 19.48 1.92 7.74
CA ALA A 120 20.57 2.52 8.50
C ALA A 120 21.28 3.67 7.75
N GLN A 121 21.22 3.64 6.40
CA GLN A 121 21.76 4.70 5.54
C GLN A 121 20.76 5.83 5.24
N GLY A 122 19.50 5.69 5.65
CA GLY A 122 18.45 6.68 5.41
C GLY A 122 17.75 6.56 4.05
N GLY A 123 17.22 7.68 3.57
CA GLY A 123 16.34 7.79 2.42
C GLY A 123 15.24 8.80 2.70
N ALA A 124 14.03 8.31 2.96
CA ALA A 124 12.95 9.09 3.56
C ALA A 124 13.22 9.38 5.05
N ASP A 125 13.74 8.38 5.78
CA ASP A 125 14.31 8.56 7.13
C ASP A 125 15.28 7.42 7.48
N ARG A 126 16.08 7.62 8.52
CA ARG A 126 17.01 6.63 9.06
C ARG A 126 16.32 5.73 10.09
N VAL A 127 16.47 4.42 9.93
CA VAL A 127 15.96 3.40 10.87
C VAL A 127 17.01 2.32 11.02
N ASP A 128 17.75 2.35 12.13
CA ASP A 128 18.91 1.47 12.35
C ASP A 128 18.50 -0.01 12.44
N GLU A 129 17.34 -0.32 13.00
CA GLU A 129 16.83 -1.70 13.14
C GLU A 129 16.59 -2.41 11.80
N LEU A 130 16.38 -1.65 10.72
CA LEU A 130 16.21 -2.20 9.38
C LEU A 130 17.53 -2.52 8.69
N GLY A 131 18.67 -2.12 9.26
CA GLY A 131 19.99 -2.41 8.71
C GLY A 131 20.21 -1.88 7.28
N THR A 132 21.05 -2.59 6.52
CA THR A 132 21.39 -2.28 5.12
C THR A 132 21.12 -3.54 4.27
N PRO A 133 20.38 -3.42 3.15
CA PRO A 133 19.99 -2.18 2.46
C PRO A 133 18.73 -1.50 3.00
N GLY A 134 18.08 -2.05 4.04
CA GLY A 134 16.81 -1.56 4.54
C GLY A 134 15.62 -1.94 3.64
N VAL A 135 14.53 -1.19 3.76
CA VAL A 135 13.31 -1.38 2.96
C VAL A 135 13.07 -0.21 2.02
N LEU A 136 12.41 -0.49 0.90
CA LEU A 136 11.89 0.51 -0.02
C LEU A 136 10.39 0.29 -0.19
N LEU A 137 9.60 1.32 0.12
CA LEU A 137 8.18 1.40 -0.17
C LEU A 137 7.96 2.13 -1.50
N THR A 138 7.31 1.49 -2.44
CA THR A 138 6.74 2.16 -3.61
C THR A 138 5.28 2.43 -3.33
N LEU A 139 4.92 3.71 -3.24
CA LEU A 139 3.57 4.19 -3.04
C LEU A 139 2.96 4.52 -4.39
N LEU A 140 1.77 3.96 -4.67
CA LEU A 140 1.03 4.22 -5.89
C LEU A 140 -0.45 4.47 -5.57
N LYS A 141 -0.97 5.62 -6.01
CA LYS A 141 -2.40 5.94 -5.95
C LYS A 141 -2.88 6.28 -7.36
N PRO A 142 -3.51 5.34 -8.07
CA PRO A 142 -3.83 5.48 -9.48
C PRO A 142 -4.78 6.64 -9.72
N VAL A 143 -4.56 7.41 -10.79
CA VAL A 143 -5.48 8.46 -11.21
C VAL A 143 -6.65 7.82 -11.96
N CYS A 144 -7.86 8.26 -11.66
CA CYS A 144 -9.03 7.88 -12.44
C CYS A 144 -8.84 8.42 -13.88
N SER A 145 -8.60 7.54 -14.86
CA SER A 145 -8.61 7.89 -16.30
C SER A 145 -9.75 7.20 -17.05
N GLN A 146 -10.63 7.98 -17.71
CA GLN A 146 -11.74 7.43 -18.48
C GLN A 146 -11.12 6.54 -19.57
N GLN A 147 -11.25 5.23 -19.42
CA GLN A 147 -10.80 4.25 -20.40
C GLN A 147 -11.62 4.50 -21.70
N GLY A 148 -11.07 5.34 -22.57
CA GLY A 148 -11.74 5.86 -23.77
C GLY A 148 -11.17 7.19 -24.29
N ALA A 149 -10.47 7.98 -23.47
CA ALA A 149 -9.93 9.28 -23.85
C ALA A 149 -8.40 9.30 -24.08
N VAL A 150 -7.71 8.16 -24.05
CA VAL A 150 -6.32 8.08 -24.54
C VAL A 150 -6.39 7.84 -26.06
N ALA A 151 -6.87 8.85 -26.79
CA ALA A 151 -6.58 8.93 -28.21
C ALA A 151 -5.06 8.93 -28.35
N SER A 152 -4.54 7.98 -29.13
CA SER A 152 -3.13 7.90 -29.47
C SER A 152 -2.69 9.23 -30.06
N ALA A 153 -2.08 10.10 -29.25
CA ALA A 153 -1.31 11.22 -29.74
C ALA A 153 -0.02 10.62 -30.33
N ARG A 154 -0.07 10.31 -31.62
CA ARG A 154 1.09 10.15 -32.49
C ARG A 154 1.35 11.46 -33.20
#